data_AF-A0A3C0PMJ2-F1
#
_entry.id   AF-A0A3C0PMJ2-F1
#
_cell.length_a   1.000
_cell.length_b   1.000
_cell.length_c   1.000
_cell.angle_alpha   90.00
_cell.angle_beta   90.00
_cell.angle_gamma   90.00
#
_symmetry.space_group_name_H-M   'P 1'
#
loop_
_entity.id
_entity.type
_entity.pdbx_description
1 polymer ?
#
loop_
_entity_poly.entity_id
_entity_poly.type
_entity_poly.pdbx_seq_one_letter_code
_entity_poly.pdbx_strand_id
1 'polypeptide(L)'
;MALTPAIIALNASGIKTAKKLAAALGAKVHGREGRVLEADVWFGNALDHVRDLFAAGVPIVGVCASGILIRAVAPLLNDKTAEAPVVSISDNGGVVVPLLGGHHGANRLARDI
;
A
#
# COMPACT_ATOMS: atom_id res chain seq x y z
N MET A 1 -19.03 -0.66 2.37
CA MET A 1 -18.08 -0.66 3.50
C MET A 1 -16.71 -0.34 2.93
N ALA A 2 -15.99 0.63 3.49
CA ALA A 2 -14.60 0.86 3.06
C ALA A 2 -13.75 -0.30 3.59
N LEU A 3 -13.04 -1.00 2.70
CA LEU A 3 -12.13 -2.08 3.07
C LEU A 3 -10.91 -1.48 3.79
N THR A 4 -10.47 -2.12 4.87
CA THR A 4 -9.25 -1.74 5.59
C THR A 4 -8.03 -1.93 4.67
N PRO A 5 -7.17 -0.91 4.50
CA PRO A 5 -6.02 -1.03 3.61
C PRO A 5 -4.93 -1.95 4.18
N ALA A 6 -4.13 -2.53 3.29
CA ALA A 6 -2.84 -3.13 3.64
C ALA A 6 -1.75 -2.06 3.56
N ILE A 7 -1.04 -1.83 4.67
CA ILE A 7 0.07 -0.86 4.71
C ILE A 7 1.38 -1.60 4.44
N ILE A 8 2.01 -1.36 3.29
CA ILE A 8 3.22 -2.08 2.85
C ILE A 8 4.47 -1.30 3.25
N ALA A 9 5.40 -1.94 3.97
CA ALA A 9 6.71 -1.41 4.33
C ALA A 9 7.83 -2.25 3.71
N LEU A 10 8.70 -1.63 2.92
CA LEU A 10 9.76 -2.34 2.17
C LEU A 10 11.15 -2.24 2.79
N ASN A 11 11.36 -1.32 3.72
CA ASN A 11 12.67 -1.01 4.29
C ASN A 11 12.55 -0.45 5.72
N ALA A 12 13.69 -0.38 6.41
CA ALA A 12 13.77 0.15 7.76
C ALA A 12 13.44 1.65 7.86
N SER A 13 13.64 2.45 6.80
CA SER A 13 13.30 3.88 6.81
C SER A 13 11.80 4.12 6.80
N GLY A 14 11.03 3.33 6.06
CA GLY A 14 9.58 3.46 5.93
C GLY A 14 8.77 2.84 7.06
N ILE A 15 9.34 1.91 7.86
CA ILE A 15 8.54 1.15 8.85
C ILE A 15 7.89 2.03 9.92
N LYS A 16 8.57 3.10 10.35
CA LYS A 16 8.02 4.04 11.34
C LYS A 16 6.79 4.75 10.80
N THR A 17 6.82 5.15 9.54
CA THR A 17 5.68 5.77 8.84
C THR A 17 4.55 4.75 8.66
N ALA A 18 4.88 3.53 8.22
CA ALA A 18 3.89 2.46 8.06
C ALA A 18 3.15 2.14 9.37
N LYS A 19 3.86 2.03 10.51
CA LYS A 19 3.24 1.78 11.82
C LYS A 19 2.31 2.91 12.27
N LYS A 20 2.70 4.17 12.03
CA LYS A 20 1.84 5.34 12.33
C LYS A 20 0.55 5.30 11.51
N LEU A 21 0.66 5.01 10.22
CA LEU A 21 -0.50 4.88 9.33
C LEU A 21 -1.40 3.72 9.73
N ALA A 22 -0.82 2.56 10.04
CA ALA A 22 -1.55 1.40 10.50
C ALA A 22 -2.36 1.69 11.78
N ALA A 23 -1.75 2.38 12.75
CA ALA A 23 -2.44 2.81 13.97
C ALA A 23 -3.59 3.79 13.68
N ALA A 24 -3.38 4.77 12.79
CA ALA A 24 -4.39 5.78 12.45
C ALA A 24 -5.57 5.18 11.67
N LEU A 25 -5.31 4.18 10.82
CA LEU A 25 -6.29 3.59 9.92
C LEU A 25 -6.89 2.27 10.42
N GLY A 26 -6.46 1.78 11.59
CA GLY A 26 -6.86 0.46 12.10
C GLY A 26 -6.46 -0.68 11.16
N ALA A 27 -5.32 -0.52 10.47
CA ALA A 27 -4.84 -1.40 9.42
C ALA A 27 -3.65 -2.26 9.89
N LYS A 28 -3.28 -3.26 9.09
CA LYS A 28 -2.11 -4.11 9.34
C LYS A 28 -0.89 -3.63 8.55
N VAL A 29 0.27 -3.70 9.18
CA VAL A 29 1.56 -3.50 8.51
C VAL A 29 2.01 -4.83 7.90
N HIS A 30 2.16 -4.82 6.58
CA HIS A 30 2.80 -5.88 5.82
C HIS A 30 4.28 -5.49 5.63
N GLY A 31 5.19 -6.29 6.15
CA GLY A 31 6.63 -6.03 6.14
C GLY A 31 7.40 -6.97 5.23
N ARG A 32 8.34 -6.40 4.46
CA ARG A 32 9.26 -7.19 3.66
C ARG A 32 10.25 -7.95 4.55
N GLU A 33 10.25 -9.28 4.46
CA GLU A 33 11.18 -10.15 5.18
C GLU A 33 12.64 -9.72 4.99
N GLY A 34 13.40 -9.70 6.08
CA GLY A 34 14.81 -9.31 6.08
C GLY A 34 15.09 -7.83 5.78
N ARG A 35 14.06 -6.99 5.60
CA ARG A 35 14.20 -5.55 5.35
C ARG A 35 13.56 -4.66 6.41
N VAL A 36 12.62 -5.20 7.19
CA VAL A 36 12.02 -4.55 8.37
C VAL A 36 12.14 -5.48 9.58
N LEU A 37 12.11 -4.90 10.78
CA LEU A 37 12.29 -5.63 12.05
C LEU A 37 10.95 -5.99 12.72
N GLU A 38 9.87 -5.34 12.33
CA GLU A 38 8.54 -5.51 12.93
C GLU A 38 7.47 -5.42 11.83
N ALA A 39 6.51 -6.33 11.83
CA ALA A 39 5.33 -6.32 10.97
C ALA A 39 4.24 -7.26 11.51
N ASP A 40 2.98 -7.01 11.14
CA ASP A 40 1.85 -7.89 11.48
C ASP A 40 1.73 -9.05 10.49
N VAL A 41 2.12 -8.81 9.24
CA VAL A 41 2.16 -9.79 8.14
C VAL A 41 3.51 -9.70 7.45
N TRP A 42 4.13 -10.83 7.16
CA TRP A 42 5.44 -10.89 6.50
C TRP A 42 5.28 -11.34 5.05
N PHE A 43 6.13 -10.81 4.15
CA PHE A 43 6.14 -11.26 2.77
C PHE A 43 7.53 -11.33 2.12
N GLY A 44 7.63 -12.31 1.21
CA GLY A 44 8.81 -12.74 0.49
C GLY A 44 9.11 -12.01 -0.84
N ASN A 45 8.15 -11.31 -1.44
CA ASN A 45 8.36 -10.53 -2.67
C ASN A 45 7.36 -9.37 -2.75
N ALA A 46 7.84 -8.14 -2.98
CA ALA A 46 6.97 -6.96 -3.01
C ALA A 46 6.02 -6.94 -4.21
N LEU A 47 6.47 -7.36 -5.39
CA LEU A 47 5.63 -7.34 -6.58
C LEU A 47 4.52 -8.37 -6.47
N ASP A 48 4.86 -9.59 -6.04
CA ASP A 48 3.87 -10.67 -5.92
C ASP A 48 2.84 -10.34 -4.84
N HIS A 49 3.31 -9.93 -3.65
CA HIS A 49 2.42 -9.58 -2.54
C HIS A 49 1.47 -8.42 -2.86
N VAL A 50 1.96 -7.35 -3.49
CA VAL A 50 1.11 -6.22 -3.92
C VAL A 50 0.14 -6.66 -5.01
N ARG A 51 0.58 -7.52 -5.95
CA ARG A 51 -0.27 -8.04 -7.02
C ARG A 51 -1.42 -8.88 -6.47
N ASP A 52 -1.14 -9.77 -5.52
CA ASP A 52 -2.14 -10.64 -4.91
C ASP A 52 -3.18 -9.84 -4.12
N LEU A 53 -2.74 -8.84 -3.34
CA LEU A 53 -3.63 -7.92 -2.63
C LEU A 53 -4.51 -7.13 -3.60
N PHE A 54 -3.94 -6.64 -4.69
CA PHE A 54 -4.67 -5.87 -5.69
C PHE A 54 -5.72 -6.74 -6.40
N ALA A 55 -5.36 -7.97 -6.79
CA ALA A 55 -6.28 -8.95 -7.36
C ALA A 55 -7.42 -9.33 -6.40
N ALA A 56 -7.14 -9.34 -5.10
CA ALA A 56 -8.14 -9.58 -4.05
C ALA A 56 -9.02 -8.36 -3.72
N GLY A 57 -8.84 -7.22 -4.42
CA GLY A 57 -9.62 -6.01 -4.18
C GLY A 57 -9.23 -5.25 -2.90
N VAL A 58 -8.09 -5.57 -2.29
CA VAL A 58 -7.64 -4.95 -1.04
C VAL A 58 -7.01 -3.59 -1.35
N PRO A 59 -7.44 -2.49 -0.69
CA PRO A 59 -6.77 -1.20 -0.83
C PRO A 59 -5.32 -1.28 -0.35
N ILE A 60 -4.39 -0.70 -1.12
CA ILE A 60 -2.96 -0.77 -0.86
C ILE A 60 -2.41 0.63 -0.58
N VAL A 61 -1.68 0.74 0.54
CA VAL A 61 -0.87 1.92 0.85
C VAL A 61 0.58 1.49 0.97
N GLY A 62 1.41 1.83 -0.02
CA GLY A 62 2.83 1.50 0.00
C GLY A 62 3.69 2.64 0.52
N VAL A 63 4.39 2.41 1.62
CA VAL A 63 5.48 3.28 2.09
C VAL A 63 6.76 2.86 1.36
N CYS A 64 6.87 3.33 0.11
CA CYS A 64 7.95 3.00 -0.81
C CYS A 64 7.89 3.87 -2.07
N ALA A 65 8.89 3.71 -2.94
CA ALA A 65 8.86 4.29 -4.29
C ALA A 65 7.63 3.84 -5.09
N SER A 66 6.91 4.80 -5.68
CA SER A 66 5.68 4.55 -6.46
C SER A 66 5.89 3.56 -7.61
N GLY A 67 7.08 3.58 -8.23
CA GLY A 67 7.43 2.66 -9.31
C GLY A 67 7.45 1.17 -8.92
N ILE A 68 7.53 0.84 -7.62
CA ILE A 68 7.39 -0.55 -7.16
C ILE A 68 5.92 -0.98 -7.27
N LEU A 69 5.01 -0.15 -6.73
CA LEU A 69 3.57 -0.41 -6.78
C LEU A 69 3.06 -0.46 -8.22
N ILE A 70 3.45 0.52 -9.05
CA ILE A 70 3.04 0.60 -10.46
C ILE A 70 3.45 -0.69 -11.21
N ARG A 71 4.70 -1.14 -11.07
CA ARG A 71 5.17 -2.37 -11.74
C ARG A 71 4.47 -3.62 -11.23
N ALA A 72 4.10 -3.66 -9.94
CA ALA A 72 3.39 -4.80 -9.36
C ALA A 72 2.00 -4.97 -9.96
N VAL A 73 1.24 -3.87 -10.05
CA VAL A 73 -0.16 -3.87 -10.49
C VAL A 73 -0.34 -3.75 -12.00
N ALA A 74 0.65 -3.22 -12.74
CA ALA A 74 0.56 -3.01 -14.19
C ALA A 74 0.02 -4.22 -14.98
N PRO A 75 0.43 -5.47 -14.71
CA PRO A 75 -0.10 -6.64 -15.43
C PRO A 75 -1.59 -6.95 -15.17
N LEU A 76 -2.19 -6.36 -14.13
CA LEU A 76 -3.58 -6.58 -13.73
C LEU A 76 -4.51 -5.41 -14.06
N LEU A 77 -3.99 -4.32 -14.63
CA LEU A 77 -4.82 -3.16 -15.00
C LEU A 77 -5.71 -3.53 -16.18
N ASN A 78 -7.02 -3.34 -16.00
CA ASN A 78 -8.02 -3.71 -17.00
C ASN A 78 -9.28 -2.85 -16.89
N ASP A 79 -9.86 -2.74 -15.69
CA ASP A 79 -11.08 -1.98 -15.43
C ASP A 79 -10.90 -1.00 -14.28
N LYS A 80 -10.68 0.28 -14.63
CA LYS A 80 -10.56 1.39 -13.67
C LYS A 80 -11.73 1.51 -12.68
N THR A 81 -12.88 0.89 -12.99
CA THR A 81 -14.08 0.90 -12.17
C THR A 81 -14.20 -0.27 -11.19
N ALA A 82 -13.29 -1.25 -11.25
CA ALA A 82 -13.26 -2.39 -10.33
C ALA A 82 -11.93 -2.52 -9.57
N GLU A 83 -10.88 -1.87 -10.05
CA GLU A 83 -9.54 -1.93 -9.47
C GLU A 83 -9.46 -1.37 -8.04
N ALA A 84 -8.67 -2.05 -7.21
CA ALA A 84 -8.42 -1.64 -5.84
C ALA A 84 -7.71 -0.28 -5.77
N PRO A 85 -7.98 0.54 -4.73
CA PRO A 85 -7.23 1.76 -4.45
C PRO A 85 -5.74 1.48 -4.23
N VAL A 86 -4.86 2.26 -4.87
CA VAL A 86 -3.41 2.19 -4.63
C VAL A 86 -2.88 3.58 -4.33
N VAL A 87 -2.21 3.74 -3.19
CA VAL A 87 -1.57 4.99 -2.75
C VAL A 87 -0.10 4.70 -2.45
N SER A 88 0.80 5.55 -2.92
CA SER A 88 2.22 5.53 -2.49
C SER A 88 2.52 6.70 -1.56
N ILE A 89 3.37 6.44 -0.57
CA ILE A 89 3.82 7.43 0.41
C ILE A 89 5.34 7.38 0.50
N SER A 90 5.98 8.54 0.58
CA SER A 90 7.42 8.63 0.85
C SER A 90 7.77 8.04 2.22
N ASP A 91 8.99 7.53 2.39
CA ASP A 91 9.42 6.91 3.66
C ASP A 91 9.24 7.82 4.88
N ASN A 92 9.32 9.14 4.70
CA ASN A 92 9.10 10.14 5.75
C ASN A 92 7.64 10.61 5.92
N GLY A 93 6.70 10.10 5.13
CA GLY A 93 5.29 10.48 5.17
C GLY A 93 4.94 11.84 4.55
N GLY A 94 5.92 12.60 4.06
CA GLY A 94 5.71 13.98 3.60
C GLY A 94 5.04 14.11 2.22
N VAL A 95 5.00 13.03 1.44
CA VAL A 95 4.37 13.02 0.12
C VAL A 95 3.45 11.83 0.01
N VAL A 96 2.18 12.09 -0.35
CA VAL A 96 1.13 11.08 -0.54
C VAL A 96 0.61 11.20 -1.97
N VAL A 97 0.66 10.12 -2.73
CA VAL A 97 0.27 10.11 -4.15
C VAL A 97 -0.77 9.00 -4.39
N PRO A 98 -2.03 9.34 -4.71
CA PRO A 98 -3.00 8.36 -5.18
C PRO A 98 -2.62 7.93 -6.62
N LEU A 99 -2.37 6.64 -6.81
CA LEU A 99 -1.90 6.10 -8.09
C LEU A 99 -3.06 5.52 -8.93
N LEU A 100 -3.96 4.76 -8.29
CA LEU A 100 -5.06 4.05 -8.95
C LEU A 100 -6.30 4.00 -8.06
N GLY A 101 -7.47 3.70 -8.63
CA GLY A 101 -8.71 3.52 -7.86
C GLY A 101 -9.23 4.82 -7.24
N GLY A 102 -9.06 5.96 -7.91
CA GLY A 102 -9.52 7.27 -7.43
C GLY A 102 -11.03 7.32 -7.10
N HIS A 103 -11.84 6.58 -7.85
CA HIS A 103 -13.28 6.43 -7.63
C HIS A 103 -13.62 5.43 -6.50
N HIS A 104 -12.69 4.52 -6.17
CA HIS A 104 -12.81 3.52 -5.11
C HIS A 104 -12.20 3.94 -3.77
N GLY A 105 -11.80 5.20 -3.66
CA GLY A 105 -11.37 5.77 -2.40
C GLY A 105 -9.89 6.10 -2.30
N ALA A 106 -9.06 5.87 -3.33
CA ALA A 106 -7.64 6.26 -3.25
C ALA A 106 -7.48 7.77 -3.03
N ASN A 107 -8.30 8.60 -3.69
CA ASN A 107 -8.27 10.04 -3.51
C ASN A 107 -8.77 10.49 -2.13
N ARG A 108 -9.64 9.70 -1.49
CA ARG A 108 -10.15 9.99 -0.14
C ARG A 108 -9.09 9.57 0.88
N LEU A 109 -8.59 8.34 0.75
CA LEU A 109 -7.52 7.79 1.56
C LEU A 109 -6.27 8.68 1.54
N ALA A 110 -5.88 9.20 0.38
CA ALA A 110 -4.74 10.10 0.26
C ALA A 110 -4.95 11.48 0.92
N ARG A 111 -6.20 11.91 1.14
CA ARG A 111 -6.53 13.15 1.86
C ARG A 111 -6.63 12.96 3.37
N ASP A 112 -6.98 11.75 3.79
CA ASP A 112 -7.16 11.39 5.21
C ASP A 112 -5.85 10.93 5.88
N ILE A 113 -4.77 10.76 5.09
CA ILE A 113 -3.40 10.45 5.51
C ILE A 113 -2.58 11.72 5.63
#